data_AF-A0A967M1N9-F1
#
_entry.id   AF-A0A967M1N9-F1
#
_cell.length_a   1.000
_cell.length_b   1.000
_cell.length_c   1.000
_cell.angle_alpha   90.00
_cell.angle_beta   90.00
_cell.angle_gamma   90.00
#
_symmetry.space_group_name_H-M   'P 1'
#
loop_
_entity.id
_entity.type
_entity.pdbx_description
1 polymer ?
#
loop_
_entity_poly.entity_id
_entity_poly.type
_entity_poly.pdbx_seq_one_letter_code
_entity_poly.pdbx_strand_id
1 'polypeptide(L)'
;MSTRKMLALVAVLLSLLLFSFVEPSLANRSERILDFQSWIQVHRDGSMSVTENIKVVCAQQQIKRGIYRDFPTKYKDRYGNTVKVGFEVVSVLRDTNSEPYHIKDLSNGKRVYMGHKNVFLKPGIYTYTI
;
A
#
# COMPACT_ATOMS: atom_id res chain seq x y z
N MET A 1 -38.84 34.37 26.11
CA MET A 1 -37.57 33.64 26.40
C MET A 1 -36.48 34.69 26.56
N SER A 2 -35.70 34.71 27.66
CA SER A 2 -34.69 35.76 27.84
C SER A 2 -33.59 35.63 26.78
N THR A 3 -33.03 36.75 26.33
CA THR A 3 -31.97 36.81 25.30
C THR A 3 -30.80 35.86 25.61
N ARG A 4 -30.46 35.69 26.90
CA ARG A 4 -29.46 34.72 27.38
C ARG A 4 -29.81 33.26 27.06
N LYS A 5 -31.08 32.86 27.17
CA LYS A 5 -31.55 31.50 26.85
C LYS A 5 -31.52 31.24 25.34
N MET A 6 -31.81 32.26 24.52
CA MET A 6 -31.76 32.18 23.06
C MET A 6 -30.33 32.06 22.54
N LEU A 7 -29.39 32.85 23.09
CA LEU A 7 -27.96 32.75 22.77
C LEU A 7 -27.38 31.38 23.16
N ALA A 8 -27.76 30.85 24.32
CA ALA A 8 -27.34 29.51 24.75
C ALA A 8 -27.86 28.42 23.81
N LEU A 9 -29.13 28.52 23.37
CA LEU A 9 -29.72 27.56 22.42
C LEU A 9 -29.00 27.58 21.07
N VAL A 10 -28.69 28.77 20.54
CA VAL A 10 -27.96 28.93 19.28
C VAL A 10 -26.54 28.38 19.38
N ALA A 11 -25.85 28.61 20.49
CA ALA A 11 -24.51 28.06 20.73
C ALA A 11 -24.52 26.52 20.81
N VAL A 12 -25.55 25.93 21.43
CA VAL A 12 -25.73 24.47 21.50
C VAL A 12 -26.06 23.88 20.12
N LEU A 13 -26.89 24.56 19.31
CA LEU A 13 -27.18 24.13 17.94
C LEU A 13 -25.95 24.23 17.04
N LEU A 14 -25.14 25.29 17.17
CA LEU A 14 -23.88 25.44 16.46
C LEU A 14 -22.85 24.37 16.86
N SER A 15 -22.75 24.02 18.15
CA SER A 15 -21.83 22.96 18.58
C SER A 15 -22.27 21.57 18.09
N LEU A 16 -23.57 21.27 18.10
CA LEU A 16 -24.14 20.04 17.53
C LEU A 16 -23.90 19.94 16.01
N LEU A 17 -24.02 21.06 15.28
CA LEU A 17 -23.75 21.11 13.84
C LEU A 17 -22.25 20.85 13.55
N LEU A 18 -21.35 21.40 14.36
CA LEU A 18 -19.90 21.20 14.22
C LEU A 18 -19.45 19.75 14.53
N PHE A 19 -20.15 19.05 15.43
CA PHE A 19 -19.87 17.64 15.73
C PHE A 19 -20.40 16.65 14.68
N SER A 20 -21.30 17.08 13.80
CA SER A 20 -21.91 16.20 12.78
C SER A 20 -21.00 15.92 11.57
N PHE A 21 -19.86 16.60 11.45
CA PHE A 21 -18.90 16.44 10.35
C PHE A 21 -17.64 15.65 10.73
N VAL A 22 -17.68 14.85 11.80
CA VAL A 22 -16.57 13.95 12.12
C VAL A 22 -16.66 12.74 11.20
N GLU A 23 -15.98 12.79 10.06
CA GLU A 23 -15.82 11.60 9.22
C GLU A 23 -15.06 10.51 10.01
N PRO A 24 -15.50 9.25 9.94
CA PRO A 24 -14.80 8.16 10.60
C PRO A 24 -13.37 8.08 10.06
N SER A 25 -12.40 8.32 10.95
CA SER A 25 -10.98 8.36 10.56
C SER A 25 -10.54 7.02 9.98
N LEU A 26 -9.84 7.05 8.84
CA LEU A 26 -9.23 5.86 8.25
C LEU A 26 -8.19 5.21 9.19
N ALA A 27 -7.72 5.94 10.20
CA ALA A 27 -6.84 5.43 11.26
C ALA A 27 -7.46 4.29 12.08
N ASN A 28 -8.80 4.20 12.15
CA ASN A 28 -9.50 3.12 12.87
C ASN A 28 -9.82 1.90 12.00
N ARG A 29 -9.42 1.90 10.71
CA ARG A 29 -9.60 0.74 9.83
C ARG A 29 -8.43 -0.23 9.97
N SER A 30 -8.68 -1.53 9.89
CA SER A 30 -7.61 -2.51 9.76
C SER A 30 -6.92 -2.38 8.40
N GLU A 31 -5.59 -2.48 8.42
CA GLU A 31 -4.79 -2.59 7.20
C GLU A 31 -5.15 -3.87 6.45
N ARG A 32 -5.37 -3.74 5.15
CA ARG A 32 -5.76 -4.84 4.28
C ARG A 32 -5.52 -4.48 2.82
N ILE A 33 -5.42 -5.51 1.99
CA ILE A 33 -5.48 -5.36 0.54
C ILE A 33 -6.96 -5.24 0.15
N LEU A 34 -7.29 -4.20 -0.60
CA LEU A 34 -8.62 -3.98 -1.17
C LEU A 34 -8.75 -4.61 -2.55
N ASP A 35 -7.67 -4.58 -3.33
CA ASP A 35 -7.63 -5.11 -4.68
C ASP A 35 -6.20 -5.53 -5.02
N PHE A 36 -6.06 -6.63 -5.74
CA PHE A 36 -4.79 -7.17 -6.21
C PHE A 36 -4.98 -7.68 -7.63
N GLN A 37 -4.35 -6.99 -8.58
CA GLN A 37 -4.39 -7.34 -9.99
C GLN A 37 -2.97 -7.65 -10.45
N SER A 38 -2.79 -8.70 -11.24
CA SER A 38 -1.50 -9.08 -11.81
C SER A 38 -1.68 -9.38 -13.29
N TRP A 39 -0.94 -8.65 -14.12
CA TRP A 39 -0.82 -8.92 -15.55
C TRP A 39 0.52 -9.58 -15.79
N ILE A 40 0.49 -10.75 -16.42
CA ILE A 40 1.68 -11.56 -16.69
C ILE A 40 1.72 -11.79 -18.20
N GLN A 41 2.80 -11.33 -18.82
CA GLN A 41 3.12 -11.64 -20.20
C GLN A 41 4.29 -12.61 -20.24
N VAL A 42 4.06 -13.78 -20.82
CA VAL A 42 5.11 -14.78 -21.09
C VAL A 42 5.60 -14.58 -22.51
N HIS A 43 6.90 -14.37 -22.66
CA HIS A 43 7.55 -14.15 -23.94
C HIS A 43 7.98 -15.48 -24.59
N ARG A 44 8.27 -15.45 -25.89
CA ARG A 44 8.65 -16.66 -26.66
C ARG A 44 9.95 -17.30 -26.19
N ASP A 45 10.86 -16.50 -25.62
CA ASP A 45 12.13 -16.95 -25.07
C ASP A 45 11.99 -17.51 -23.63
N GLY A 46 10.77 -17.55 -23.09
CA GLY A 46 10.48 -18.04 -21.75
C GLY A 46 10.70 -17.00 -20.64
N SER A 47 11.11 -15.78 -20.98
CA SER A 47 11.11 -14.67 -20.02
C SER A 47 9.67 -14.20 -19.71
N MET A 48 9.49 -13.52 -18.59
CA MET A 48 8.18 -12.99 -18.19
C MET A 48 8.28 -11.52 -17.80
N SER A 49 7.30 -10.74 -18.25
CA SER A 49 7.03 -9.40 -17.73
C SER A 49 5.80 -9.46 -16.84
N VAL A 50 5.91 -8.92 -15.63
CA VAL A 50 4.83 -8.89 -14.65
C VAL A 50 4.55 -7.45 -14.27
N THR A 51 3.28 -7.09 -14.18
CA THR A 51 2.83 -5.83 -13.58
C THR A 51 1.80 -6.17 -12.52
N GLU A 52 2.04 -5.82 -11.27
CA GLU A 52 1.10 -5.96 -10.16
C GLU A 52 0.53 -4.59 -9.77
N ASN A 53 -0.80 -4.46 -9.69
CA ASN A 53 -1.49 -3.32 -9.08
C ASN A 53 -2.11 -3.74 -7.75
N ILE A 54 -1.70 -3.07 -6.67
CA ILE A 54 -2.01 -3.49 -5.29
C ILE A 54 -2.60 -2.30 -4.55
N LYS A 55 -3.91 -2.34 -4.30
CA LYS A 55 -4.64 -1.31 -3.54
C LYS A 55 -4.72 -1.70 -2.08
N VAL A 56 -4.23 -0.85 -1.18
CA VAL A 56 -4.16 -1.15 0.26
C VAL A 56 -4.79 -0.05 1.11
N VAL A 57 -5.38 -0.45 2.24
CA VAL A 57 -5.68 0.46 3.34
C VAL A 57 -4.43 0.57 4.22
N CYS A 58 -3.88 1.77 4.31
CA CYS A 58 -2.85 2.14 5.27
C CYS A 58 -3.54 2.73 6.51
N ALA A 59 -3.34 2.10 7.67
CA ALA A 59 -3.76 2.63 8.96
C ALA A 59 -2.55 3.07 9.79
N GLN A 60 -1.35 3.06 9.18
CA GLN A 60 -0.08 3.39 9.80
C GLN A 60 0.36 2.43 10.93
N GLN A 61 -0.20 1.20 10.95
CA GLN A 61 0.11 0.18 11.94
C GLN A 61 1.31 -0.68 11.52
N GLN A 62 1.19 -1.43 10.43
CA GLN A 62 2.30 -2.16 9.77
C GLN A 62 2.76 -1.41 8.52
N ILE A 63 1.83 -0.81 7.77
CA ILE A 63 2.09 0.00 6.58
C ILE A 63 2.47 1.41 7.04
N LYS A 64 3.72 1.60 7.46
CA LYS A 64 4.20 2.91 7.96
C LYS A 64 4.76 3.80 6.87
N ARG A 65 5.42 3.22 5.87
CA ARG A 65 6.26 3.95 4.89
C ARG A 65 6.11 3.44 3.46
N GLY A 66 5.32 2.41 3.27
CA GLY A 66 5.35 1.59 2.07
C GLY A 66 4.90 0.16 2.34
N ILE A 67 4.88 -0.64 1.27
CA ILE A 67 4.65 -2.08 1.32
C ILE A 67 5.88 -2.82 0.78
N TYR A 68 5.86 -4.15 0.82
CA TYR A 68 6.89 -4.96 0.18
C TYR A 68 6.29 -6.15 -0.55
N ARG A 69 7.04 -6.67 -1.53
CA ARG A 69 6.71 -7.87 -2.30
C ARG A 69 7.88 -8.82 -2.33
N ASP A 70 7.59 -10.10 -2.14
CA ASP A 70 8.58 -11.17 -2.20
C ASP A 70 8.44 -11.89 -3.52
N PHE A 71 9.55 -11.97 -4.25
CA PHE A 71 9.68 -12.67 -5.51
C PHE A 71 10.65 -13.84 -5.33
N PRO A 72 10.16 -15.08 -5.34
CA PRO A 72 11.04 -16.24 -5.38
C PRO A 72 11.89 -16.18 -6.66
N THR A 73 13.20 -16.35 -6.51
CA THR A 73 14.12 -16.40 -7.66
C THR A 73 14.98 -17.64 -7.64
N LYS A 74 14.73 -18.55 -6.69
CA LYS A 74 15.44 -19.82 -6.53
C LYS A 74 14.42 -20.94 -6.52
N TYR A 75 14.53 -21.84 -7.49
CA TYR A 75 13.63 -22.96 -7.71
C TYR A 75 14.40 -24.27 -7.70
N LYS A 76 13.67 -25.39 -7.66
CA LYS A 76 14.21 -26.73 -7.85
C LYS A 76 13.80 -27.26 -9.21
N ASP A 77 14.76 -27.77 -9.98
CA ASP A 77 14.45 -28.48 -11.22
C ASP A 77 13.93 -29.90 -10.93
N ARG A 78 13.56 -30.63 -11.98
CA ARG A 78 13.06 -32.01 -11.88
C ARG A 78 14.07 -33.02 -11.29
N TYR A 79 15.34 -32.64 -11.19
CA TYR A 79 16.43 -33.45 -10.64
C TYR A 79 16.86 -33.00 -9.24
N GLY A 80 16.21 -31.97 -8.67
CA GLY A 80 16.52 -31.43 -7.34
C GLY A 80 17.64 -30.38 -7.31
N ASN A 81 18.18 -29.98 -8.47
CA ASN A 81 19.18 -28.92 -8.55
C ASN A 81 18.56 -27.57 -8.27
N THR A 82 19.31 -26.67 -7.61
CA THR A 82 18.85 -25.29 -7.41
C THR A 82 19.08 -24.49 -8.68
N VAL A 83 18.01 -23.96 -9.25
CA VAL A 83 18.04 -23.04 -10.39
C VAL A 83 17.75 -21.64 -9.90
N LYS A 84 18.59 -20.67 -10.28
CA LYS A 84 18.36 -19.25 -10.01
C LYS A 84 17.91 -18.56 -11.30
N VAL A 85 16.75 -17.94 -11.29
CA VAL A 85 16.23 -17.17 -12.42
C VAL A 85 16.65 -15.71 -12.32
N GLY A 86 16.73 -15.04 -13.48
CA GLY A 86 16.91 -13.59 -13.55
C GLY A 86 15.72 -12.86 -12.91
N PHE A 87 16.00 -11.71 -12.29
CA PHE A 87 14.98 -10.87 -11.68
C PHE A 87 15.43 -9.41 -11.74
N GLU A 88 14.55 -8.56 -12.27
CA GLU A 88 14.76 -7.13 -12.39
C GLU A 88 13.44 -6.41 -12.07
N VAL A 89 13.53 -5.29 -11.37
CA VAL A 89 12.39 -4.39 -11.13
C VAL A 89 12.49 -3.25 -12.14
N VAL A 90 11.52 -3.16 -13.04
CA VAL A 90 11.51 -2.15 -14.12
C VAL A 90 11.02 -0.80 -13.61
N SER A 91 9.95 -0.78 -12.81
CA SER A 91 9.38 0.45 -12.27
C SER A 91 8.61 0.19 -10.98
N VAL A 92 8.53 1.18 -10.10
CA VAL A 92 7.64 1.17 -8.95
C VAL A 92 6.89 2.49 -8.87
N LEU A 93 5.57 2.43 -8.71
CA LEU A 93 4.70 3.59 -8.56
C LEU A 93 3.89 3.52 -7.26
N ARG A 94 3.57 4.67 -6.67
CA ARG A 94 2.52 4.86 -5.67
C ARG A 94 1.57 5.95 -6.14
N ASP A 95 0.29 5.61 -6.28
CA ASP A 95 -0.76 6.49 -6.80
C ASP A 95 -0.29 7.19 -8.09
N THR A 96 0.12 6.38 -9.07
CA THR A 96 0.66 6.77 -10.39
C THR A 96 2.00 7.51 -10.42
N ASN A 97 2.50 7.96 -9.27
CA ASN A 97 3.78 8.66 -9.17
C ASN A 97 4.92 7.68 -8.93
N SER A 98 6.11 7.97 -9.46
CA SER A 98 7.31 7.16 -9.18
C SER A 98 7.55 7.10 -7.67
N GLU A 99 7.74 5.89 -7.15
CA GLU A 99 8.02 5.65 -5.74
C GLU A 99 9.41 5.01 -5.60
N PRO A 100 10.25 5.51 -4.68
CA PRO A 100 11.53 4.87 -4.40
C PRO A 100 11.34 3.45 -3.89
N TYR A 101 12.22 2.56 -4.32
CA TYR A 101 12.25 1.18 -3.87
C TYR A 101 13.66 0.73 -3.54
N HIS A 102 13.77 -0.35 -2.78
CA HIS A 102 15.04 -1.06 -2.60
C HIS A 102 14.81 -2.56 -2.53
N ILE A 103 15.81 -3.30 -2.98
CA ILE A 103 15.76 -4.76 -3.05
C ILE A 103 16.63 -5.35 -1.94
N LYS A 104 16.10 -6.32 -1.22
CA LYS A 104 16.84 -7.12 -0.24
C LYS A 104 16.87 -8.58 -0.68
N ASP A 105 18.02 -9.23 -0.57
CA ASP A 105 18.13 -10.67 -0.77
C ASP A 105 17.42 -11.46 0.35
N LEU A 106 16.67 -12.47 -0.04
CA LEU A 106 16.06 -13.47 0.82
C LEU A 106 16.70 -14.84 0.57
N SER A 107 16.43 -15.80 1.46
CA SER A 107 16.90 -17.18 1.31
C SER A 107 16.42 -17.80 -0.02
N ASN A 108 15.16 -17.55 -0.40
CA ASN A 108 14.51 -18.10 -1.60
C ASN A 108 14.34 -17.11 -2.76
N GLY A 109 14.81 -15.87 -2.66
CA GLY A 109 14.57 -14.88 -3.70
C GLY A 109 14.93 -13.45 -3.32
N LYS A 110 14.07 -12.52 -3.71
CA LYS A 110 14.23 -11.07 -3.51
C LYS A 110 12.99 -10.50 -2.82
N ARG A 111 13.20 -9.57 -1.89
CA ARG A 111 12.14 -8.69 -1.35
C ARG A 111 12.32 -7.30 -1.93
N VAL A 112 11.28 -6.77 -2.56
CA VAL A 112 11.22 -5.39 -3.04
C VAL A 112 10.40 -4.59 -2.05
N TYR A 113 11.04 -3.65 -1.38
CA TYR A 113 10.37 -2.65 -0.55
C TYR A 113 10.01 -1.45 -1.42
N MET A 114 8.74 -1.07 -1.44
CA MET A 114 8.19 0.04 -2.22
C MET A 114 7.79 1.15 -1.25
N GLY A 115 8.63 2.17 -1.09
CA GLY A 115 8.51 3.14 -0.02
C GLY A 115 9.81 3.85 0.34
N HIS A 116 9.70 5.07 0.86
CA HIS A 116 10.85 5.83 1.35
C HIS A 116 11.07 5.63 2.86
N LYS A 117 12.27 5.19 3.28
CA LYS A 117 12.62 4.90 4.68
C LYS A 117 12.41 6.07 5.66
N ASN A 118 12.45 7.31 5.18
CA ASN A 118 12.30 8.50 6.02
C ASN A 118 10.91 9.18 5.92
N VAL A 119 9.98 8.63 5.13
CA VAL A 119 8.65 9.24 4.95
C VAL A 119 7.59 8.33 5.54
N PHE A 120 6.83 8.86 6.50
CA PHE A 120 5.66 8.18 7.03
C PHE A 120 4.43 8.48 6.17
N LEU A 121 3.70 7.44 5.81
CA LEU A 121 2.41 7.55 5.15
C LEU A 121 1.37 8.03 6.15
N LYS A 122 0.43 8.86 5.67
CA LYS A 122 -0.78 9.16 6.44
C LYS A 122 -1.73 7.96 6.33
N PRO A 123 -2.66 7.76 7.28
CA PRO A 123 -3.74 6.83 7.09
C PRO A 123 -4.52 7.18 5.81
N GLY A 124 -4.79 6.18 4.96
CA GLY A 124 -5.26 6.42 3.60
C GLY A 124 -5.39 5.15 2.78
N ILE A 125 -5.88 5.30 1.55
CA ILE A 125 -5.86 4.23 0.55
C ILE A 125 -4.75 4.58 -0.45
N TYR A 126 -3.88 3.62 -0.72
CA TYR A 126 -2.76 3.77 -1.64
C TYR A 126 -2.82 2.64 -2.68
N THR A 127 -2.45 2.95 -3.91
CA THR A 127 -2.27 1.95 -4.97
C THR A 127 -0.79 1.89 -5.33
N TYR A 128 -0.19 0.71 -5.21
CA TYR A 128 1.17 0.45 -5.65
C TYR A 128 1.17 -0.31 -6.97
N THR A 129 2.07 0.08 -7.87
CA THR A 129 2.35 -0.64 -9.12
C THR A 129 3.80 -1.09 -9.13
N ILE A 130 4.06 -2.35 -9.47
CA ILE A 130 5.42 -2.93 -9.63
C ILE A 130 5.49 -3.83 -10.84
#